data_AF-A0A521RT74-F1
#
_entry.id   AF-A0A521RT74-F1
#
_cell.length_a   1.000
_cell.length_b   1.000
_cell.length_c   1.000
_cell.angle_alpha   90.00
_cell.angle_beta   90.00
_cell.angle_gamma   90.00
#
_symmetry.space_group_name_H-M   'P 1'
#
loop_
_entity.id
_entity.type
_entity.pdbx_description
1 polymer ?
#
loop_
_entity_poly.entity_id
_entity_poly.type
_entity_poly.pdbx_seq_one_letter_code
_entity_poly.pdbx_strand_id
1 'polypeptide(L)' 'MRCLRCRGMMVEERVVTMEGGIAMARCVCCGDLIDPVVIRNRTTPCTSDARGGRHYGLGLPR' A
#
# COMPACT_ATOMS: atom_id res chain seq x y z
N MET A 1 0.86 5.36 12.47
CA MET A 1 0.70 5.85 11.08
C MET A 1 -0.70 6.44 10.91
N ARG A 2 -0.89 7.44 10.04
CA ARG A 2 -2.21 8.02 9.72
C ARG A 2 -2.56 7.72 8.27
N CYS A 3 -3.84 7.60 7.96
CA CYS A 3 -4.31 7.37 6.60
C CYS A 3 -3.88 8.52 5.66
N LEU A 4 -3.32 8.20 4.50
CA LEU A 4 -2.88 9.21 3.53
C LEU A 4 -4.07 9.95 2.87
N ARG A 5 -5.25 9.32 2.81
CA ARG A 5 -6.45 9.92 2.22
C ARG A 5 -7.22 10.84 3.17
N CYS A 6 -7.54 10.37 4.38
CA CYS A 6 -8.40 11.10 5.31
C CYS A 6 -7.73 11.51 6.62
N ARG A 7 -6.44 11.17 6.81
CA ARG A 7 -5.67 11.39 8.06
C ARG A 7 -6.21 10.65 9.29
N GLY A 8 -7.20 9.78 9.11
CA GLY A 8 -7.78 8.93 10.15
C GLY A 8 -6.82 7.88 10.69
N MET A 9 -7.25 7.20 11.76
CA MET A 9 -6.49 6.13 12.41
C MET A 9 -6.38 4.92 11.49
N MET A 10 -5.19 4.32 11.46
CA MET A 10 -4.90 3.09 10.75
C MET A 10 -4.66 1.98 11.77
N VAL A 11 -5.23 0.81 11.52
CA VAL A 11 -5.06 -0.40 12.34
C VAL A 11 -4.50 -1.53 11.49
N GLU A 12 -3.75 -2.43 12.11
CA GLU A 12 -3.30 -3.65 11.45
C GLU A 12 -4.50 -4.57 11.21
N GLU A 13 -4.59 -5.13 10.01
CA GLU A 13 -5.62 -6.06 9.59
C GLU A 13 -4.98 -7.22 8.82
N ARG A 14 -5.41 -8.44 9.11
CA ARG A 14 -4.93 -9.63 8.42
C ARG A 14 -5.89 -10.01 7.30
N VAL A 15 -5.43 -9.90 6.06
CA VAL A 15 -6.18 -10.30 4.87
C VAL A 15 -5.80 -11.74 4.52
N VAL A 16 -6.80 -12.61 4.38
CA VAL A 16 -6.60 -14.01 4.01
C VAL A 16 -6.73 -14.14 2.49
N THR A 17 -5.66 -14.59 1.84
CA THR A 17 -5.61 -14.95 0.42
C THR A 17 -5.46 -16.47 0.27
N MET A 18 -5.48 -16.95 -0.98
CA MET A 18 -5.23 -18.36 -1.27
C MET A 18 -3.79 -18.78 -0.92
N GLU A 19 -2.83 -17.84 -0.93
CA GLU A 19 -1.43 -18.08 -0.57
C GLU A 19 -1.14 -17.93 0.94
N GLY A 20 -2.08 -17.44 1.74
CA GLY A 20 -1.94 -17.28 3.19
C GLY A 20 -2.47 -15.97 3.75
N GLY A 21 -2.04 -15.61 4.96
CA GLY A 21 -2.46 -14.38 5.63
C GLY A 21 -1.44 -13.26 5.49
N ILE A 22 -1.85 -12.12 4.90
CA ILE A 22 -1.02 -10.93 4.71
C ILE A 22 -1.43 -9.86 5.73
N ALA A 23 -0.45 -9.27 6.42
CA ALA A 23 -0.69 -8.13 7.29
C ALA A 23 -0.76 -6.83 6.47
N MET A 24 -1.90 -6.15 6.54
CA MET A 24 -2.17 -4.86 5.90
C MET A 24 -2.52 -3.82 6.96
N ALA A 25 -2.54 -2.55 6.59
CA ALA A 25 -3.07 -1.49 7.43
C ALA A 25 -4.37 -0.93 6.84
N ARG A 26 -5.48 -0.99 7.59
CA ARG A 26 -6.79 -0.45 7.19
C ARG A 26 -7.09 0.85 7.95
N CYS A 27 -7.60 1.86 7.25
CA CYS A 27 -8.17 3.03 7.88
C CYS A 27 -9.56 2.75 8.45
N VAL A 28 -9.78 3.01 9.75
CA VAL A 28 -11.10 2.85 10.38
C VAL A 28 -12.11 3.93 9.95
N CYS A 29 -11.64 5.05 9.38
CA CYS A 29 -12.50 6.16 9.00
C CYS A 29 -12.99 6.06 7.55
N CYS A 30 -12.12 5.75 6.58
CA CYS A 30 -12.48 5.72 5.16
C CYS A 30 -12.27 4.37 4.47
N GLY A 31 -11.80 3.35 5.19
CA GLY A 31 -11.59 2.02 4.64
C GLY A 31 -10.40 1.88 3.70
N ASP A 32 -9.50 2.87 3.62
CA ASP A 32 -8.31 2.78 2.79
C ASP A 32 -7.37 1.67 3.29
N LEU A 33 -6.93 0.78 2.39
CA LEU A 33 -6.00 -0.30 2.70
C LEU A 33 -4.61 -0.01 2.14
N ILE A 34 -3.61 -0.22 2.99
CA ILE A 34 -2.21 -0.05 2.64
C ILE A 34 -1.47 -1.37 2.86
N ASP A 35 -0.81 -1.83 1.80
CA ASP A 35 0.15 -2.94 1.84
C ASP A 35 1.58 -2.38 2.07
N PRO A 36 2.23 -2.69 3.22
CA PRO A 36 3.58 -2.23 3.50
C PRO A 36 4.64 -2.72 2.50
N VAL A 37 4.48 -3.90 1.91
CA VAL A 37 5.40 -4.46 0.91
C VAL A 37 5.35 -3.63 -0.36
N VAL A 38 4.14 -3.30 -0.79
CA VAL A 38 3.93 -2.45 -1.96
C VAL A 38 4.53 -1.06 -1.75
N ILE A 39 4.37 -0.46 -0.56
CA ILE A 39 5.03 0.80 -0.23
C ILE A 39 6.55 0.66 -0.32
N ARG A 40 7.13 -0.36 0.33
CA ARG A 40 8.59 -0.60 0.31
C ARG A 40 9.11 -0.69 -1.12
N ASN A 41 8.49 -1.51 -1.95
CA ASN A 41 8.88 -1.73 -3.35
C ASN A 41 8.77 -0.46 -4.21
N ARG A 42 7.85 0.45 -3.87
CA ARG A 42 7.71 1.75 -4.55
C ARG A 42 8.73 2.78 -4.07
N THR A 43 9.12 2.71 -2.80
CA THR A 43 10.11 3.62 -2.21
C THR A 43 11.55 3.24 -2.53
N THR A 44 11.80 1.98 -2.89
CA THR A 44 13.10 1.56 -3.41
C THR A 44 13.25 2.06 -4.85
N PRO A 45 14.16 3.01 -5.12
CA PRO A 45 14.42 3.43 -6.49
C PRO A 45 14.92 2.23 -7.29
N CYS A 46 14.26 1.93 -8.40
CA CYS A 46 14.79 0.97 -9.36
C CYS A 46 16.13 1.52 -9.87
N THR A 47 17.22 0.82 -9.56
CA THR A 47 18.49 1.00 -10.28
C THR A 47 18.20 0.69 -11.75
N SER A 48 18.29 1.72 -12.58
CA SER A 48 17.82 1.78 -13.95
C SER A 48 18.58 0.81 -14.87
N ASP A 49 17.98 -0.35 -15.19
CA ASP A 49 18.34 -1.13 -16.40
C ASP A 49 17.20 -2.00 -16.97
N ALA A 50 15.98 -1.91 -16.43
CA ALA A 50 14.82 -2.63 -16.96
C ALA A 50 13.84 -1.65 -17.64
N ARG A 51 13.97 -1.48 -18.95
CA ARG A 51 12.95 -0.85 -19.81
C ARG A 51 11.64 -1.65 -19.71
N GLY A 52 10.70 -1.21 -18.86
CA GLY A 52 9.38 -1.84 -18.77
C GLY A 52 8.57 -1.57 -17.49
N GLY A 53 8.56 -0.34 -16.98
CA GLY A 53 7.75 0.00 -15.81
C GLY A 53 6.28 0.20 -16.17
N ARG A 54 5.42 -0.79 -15.92
CA ARG A 54 3.96 -0.57 -15.86
C ARG A 54 3.65 0.16 -14.56
N HIS A 55 3.43 1.46 -14.66
CA HIS A 55 2.86 2.26 -13.57
C HIS A 55 1.45 1.74 -13.27
N TYR A 56 1.28 0.90 -12.25
CA TYR A 56 -0.03 0.84 -11.60
C TYR A 56 -0.21 2.22 -10.94
N GLY A 57 -1.22 2.98 -11.40
CA GLY A 57 -1.53 4.28 -10.83
C GLY A 57 -1.97 4.08 -9.39
N LEU A 58 -1.12 4.42 -8.42
CA LEU A 58 -1.61 4.79 -7.11
C LEU A 58 -2.47 6.04 -7.30
N GLY A 59 -3.78 5.90 -7.16
CA GLY A 59 -4.69 7.02 -6.95
C GLY A 59 -4.41 7.70 -5.61
N LEU A 60 -3.23 8.29 -5.46
CA LEU A 60 -2.87 9.22 -4.40
C LEU A 60 -3.62 10.53 -4.70
N PRO A 61 -4.61 10.94 -3.89
CA PRO A 61 -5.19 12.26 -4.02
C PRO A 61 -4.13 13.32 -3.67
N ARG A 62 -4.11 14.39 -4.47
CA ARG A 62 -3.29 15.59 -4.28
C ARG A 62 -3.73 16.38 -3.05
#